data_AF-A0A934GQA8-F1
#
_entry.id   AF-A0A934GQA8-F1
#
_cell.length_a   1.000
_cell.length_b   1.000
_cell.length_c   1.000
_cell.angle_alpha   90.00
_cell.angle_beta   90.00
_cell.angle_gamma   90.00
#
_symmetry.space_group_name_H-M   'P 1'
#
loop_
_entity.id
_entity.type
_entity.pdbx_description
1 polymer ?
#
loop_
_entity_poly.entity_id
_entity_poly.type
_entity_poly.pdbx_seq_one_letter_code
_entity_poly.pdbx_strand_id
1 'polypeptide(L)'
;MKRTVYIETSVISYLTARSSQDAIISACQQITRLWWDAGRSVDSSFISTYVIEEVSNGDPAAAEERLAALRAIPILPVSPEIPELAEFLVMGGGLPANARIDALHIACAAFHDIDVLLTWNCAHIANPARLPVMRGLCAARGYTLPELVTPFELMEVSP
;
A
#
# COMPACT_ATOMS: atom_id res chain seq x y z
N MET A 1 -18.91 10.58 -0.18
CA MET A 1 -18.57 9.21 -0.63
C MET A 1 -17.46 8.67 0.26
N LYS A 2 -17.43 7.35 0.47
CA LYS A 2 -16.38 6.70 1.24
C LYS A 2 -15.18 6.49 0.32
N ARG A 3 -13.99 6.92 0.75
CA ARG A 3 -12.76 6.78 -0.05
C ARG A 3 -12.38 5.32 -0.22
N THR A 4 -11.95 4.93 -1.40
CA THR A 4 -11.35 3.61 -1.66
C THR A 4 -9.90 3.59 -1.16
N VAL A 5 -9.50 2.49 -0.52
CA VAL A 5 -8.20 2.35 0.12
C VAL A 5 -7.52 1.08 -0.37
N TYR A 6 -6.37 1.23 -0.99
CA TYR A 6 -5.46 0.13 -1.31
C TYR A 6 -4.50 -0.07 -0.14
N ILE A 7 -4.45 -1.28 0.40
CA ILE A 7 -3.58 -1.63 1.53
C ILE A 7 -2.38 -2.39 0.99
N GLU A 8 -1.18 -1.81 1.07
CA GLU A 8 0.05 -2.53 0.70
C GLU A 8 0.62 -3.35 1.87
N THR A 9 1.58 -4.22 1.55
CA THR A 9 2.11 -5.28 2.40
C THR A 9 2.67 -4.83 3.74
N SER A 10 3.28 -3.65 3.84
CA SER A 10 3.89 -3.19 5.09
C SER A 10 2.83 -3.01 6.18
N VAL A 11 1.63 -2.53 5.84
CA VAL A 11 0.50 -2.42 6.78
C VAL A 11 0.13 -3.80 7.34
N ILE A 12 0.05 -4.81 6.47
CA ILE A 12 -0.26 -6.19 6.88
C ILE A 12 0.85 -6.75 7.77
N SER A 13 2.11 -6.44 7.45
CA SER A 13 3.26 -6.84 8.24
C SER A 13 3.23 -6.23 9.64
N TYR A 14 2.90 -4.95 9.77
CA TYR A 14 2.74 -4.29 11.08
C TYR A 14 1.52 -4.81 11.86
N LEU A 15 0.46 -5.22 11.16
CA LEU A 15 -0.75 -5.77 11.78
C LEU A 15 -0.48 -7.08 12.52
N THR A 16 0.20 -8.01 11.85
CA THR A 16 0.40 -9.39 12.37
C THR A 16 1.73 -9.57 13.11
N ALA A 17 2.69 -8.65 12.97
CA ALA A 17 3.96 -8.76 13.65
C ALA A 17 3.80 -8.83 15.18
N ARG A 18 4.62 -9.67 15.80
CA ARG A 18 4.78 -9.72 17.26
C ARG A 18 5.13 -8.34 17.80
N SER A 19 4.65 -8.04 19.00
CA SER A 19 4.94 -6.77 19.67
C SER A 19 6.45 -6.51 19.71
N SER A 20 6.86 -5.38 19.15
CA SER A 20 8.26 -4.96 19.18
C SER A 20 8.60 -4.22 20.47
N GLN A 21 9.84 -4.37 20.93
CA GLN A 21 10.40 -3.53 22.01
C GLN A 21 10.92 -2.18 21.49
N ASP A 22 11.13 -2.05 20.18
CA ASP A 22 11.42 -0.76 19.56
C ASP A 22 10.17 0.13 19.63
N ALA A 23 10.31 1.30 20.24
CA ALA A 23 9.19 2.19 20.51
C ALA A 23 8.49 2.68 19.23
N ILE A 24 9.26 2.94 18.16
CA ILE A 24 8.72 3.42 16.88
C ILE A 24 7.95 2.29 16.20
N ILE A 25 8.56 1.11 16.10
CA ILE A 25 7.89 -0.06 15.51
C ILE A 25 6.63 -0.40 16.29
N SER A 26 6.70 -0.41 17.63
CA SER A 26 5.55 -0.67 18.50
C SER A 26 4.42 0.33 18.28
N ALA A 27 4.73 1.62 18.11
CA ALA A 27 3.74 2.64 17.78
C ALA A 27 3.07 2.38 16.42
N CYS A 28 3.85 2.11 15.36
CA CYS A 28 3.31 1.78 14.05
C CYS A 28 2.40 0.53 14.09
N GLN A 29 2.79 -0.50 14.85
CA GLN A 29 1.96 -1.69 15.05
C GLN A 29 0.63 -1.35 15.76
N GLN A 30 0.67 -0.50 16.78
CA GLN A 30 -0.54 -0.05 17.50
C GLN A 30 -1.46 0.79 16.62
N ILE A 31 -0.92 1.76 15.89
CA ILE A 31 -1.68 2.61 14.96
C ILE A 31 -2.31 1.74 13.87
N THR A 32 -1.56 0.77 13.33
CA THR A 32 -2.08 -0.18 12.34
C THR A 32 -3.27 -0.96 12.88
N ARG A 33 -3.18 -1.50 14.10
CA ARG A 33 -4.30 -2.22 14.74
C ARG A 33 -5.51 -1.31 14.99
N LEU A 34 -5.29 -0.10 15.50
CA LEU A 34 -6.36 0.88 15.71
C LEU A 34 -7.08 1.22 14.40
N TRP A 35 -6.34 1.51 13.34
CA TRP A 35 -6.93 1.76 12.03
C TRP A 35 -7.64 0.51 11.49
N TRP A 36 -7.04 -0.68 11.64
CA TRP A 36 -7.60 -1.92 11.13
C TRP A 36 -8.97 -2.26 11.74
N ASP A 37 -9.10 -2.05 13.06
CA ASP A 37 -10.28 -2.41 13.83
C ASP A 37 -11.38 -1.33 13.75
N ALA A 38 -11.00 -0.05 13.77
CA ALA A 38 -11.96 1.05 13.89
C ALA A 38 -12.01 1.99 12.67
N GLY A 39 -10.90 2.18 11.96
CA GLY A 39 -10.80 3.10 10.82
C GLY A 39 -11.08 2.45 9.46
N ARG A 40 -10.97 1.12 9.37
CA ARG A 40 -11.07 0.40 8.10
C ARG A 40 -12.52 0.28 7.65
N SER A 41 -12.74 0.60 6.39
CA SER A 41 -13.97 0.34 5.67
C SER A 41 -13.91 -1.01 4.96
N VAL A 42 -14.68 -2.00 5.39
CA VAL A 42 -14.72 -3.31 4.72
C VAL A 42 -15.13 -3.18 3.24
N ASP A 43 -16.11 -2.34 2.94
CA ASP A 43 -16.65 -2.19 1.57
C ASP A 43 -15.80 -1.32 0.64
N SER A 44 -14.74 -0.68 1.14
CA SER A 44 -13.88 0.19 0.33
C SER A 44 -12.39 -0.05 0.55
N SER A 45 -12.02 -1.20 1.10
CA SER A 45 -10.62 -1.62 1.27
C SER A 45 -10.28 -2.71 0.27
N PHE A 46 -9.13 -2.58 -0.37
CA PHE A 46 -8.69 -3.45 -1.45
C PHE A 46 -7.22 -3.83 -1.29
N ILE A 47 -6.84 -4.97 -1.84
CA ILE A 47 -5.45 -5.43 -2.00
C ILE A 47 -5.22 -5.86 -3.45
N SER A 48 -4.01 -6.26 -3.82
CA SER A 48 -3.76 -6.94 -5.10
C SER A 48 -3.01 -8.25 -4.90
N THR A 49 -2.83 -8.99 -6.00
CA THR A 49 -2.01 -10.20 -6.03
C THR A 49 -0.56 -9.94 -5.61
N TYR A 50 -0.03 -8.74 -5.84
CA TYR A 50 1.32 -8.36 -5.38
C TYR A 50 1.43 -8.40 -3.86
N VAL A 51 0.39 -7.97 -3.14
CA VAL A 51 0.34 -8.09 -1.67
C VAL A 51 0.33 -9.55 -1.26
N ILE A 52 -0.47 -10.40 -1.92
CA ILE A 52 -0.54 -11.84 -1.64
C ILE A 52 0.84 -12.50 -1.85
N GLU A 53 1.51 -12.18 -2.95
CA GLU A 53 2.84 -12.70 -3.28
C GLU A 53 3.85 -12.30 -2.20
N GLU A 54 3.89 -11.04 -1.79
CA GLU A 54 4.84 -10.58 -0.78
C GLU A 54 4.58 -11.17 0.61
N VAL A 55 3.32 -11.18 1.07
CA VAL A 55 3.01 -11.70 2.42
C VAL A 55 3.23 -13.21 2.54
N SER A 56 3.19 -13.92 1.41
CA SER A 56 3.45 -15.37 1.34
C SER A 56 4.93 -15.72 1.49
N ASN A 57 5.83 -14.74 1.36
CA ASN A 57 7.27 -14.95 1.51
C ASN A 57 7.73 -14.93 2.98
N GLY A 58 8.84 -15.63 3.24
CA GLY A 58 9.49 -15.64 4.54
C GLY A 58 9.07 -16.83 5.41
N ASP A 59 8.94 -16.59 6.72
CA ASP A 59 8.57 -17.62 7.69
C ASP A 59 7.15 -18.15 7.45
N PRO A 60 6.94 -19.48 7.33
CA PRO A 60 5.63 -20.05 7.02
C PRO A 60 4.52 -19.70 8.02
N ALA A 61 4.83 -19.64 9.33
CA ALA A 61 3.82 -19.32 10.34
C ALA A 61 3.41 -17.84 10.25
N ALA A 62 4.38 -16.93 10.07
CA ALA A 62 4.09 -15.53 9.85
C ALA A 62 3.32 -15.28 8.53
N ALA A 63 3.65 -16.02 7.47
CA ALA A 63 2.94 -15.95 6.19
C ALA A 63 1.48 -16.41 6.34
N GLU A 64 1.23 -17.50 7.09
CA GLU A 64 -0.12 -17.98 7.37
C GLU A 64 -0.96 -16.93 8.14
N GLU A 65 -0.38 -16.29 9.15
CA GLU A 65 -1.05 -15.21 9.90
C GLU A 65 -1.42 -14.02 9.01
N ARG A 66 -0.50 -13.58 8.13
CA ARG A 66 -0.77 -12.49 7.18
C ARG A 66 -1.86 -12.85 6.19
N LEU A 67 -1.78 -14.04 5.59
CA LEU A 67 -2.78 -14.52 4.65
C LEU A 67 -4.16 -14.65 5.30
N ALA A 68 -4.23 -15.08 6.56
CA ALA A 68 -5.47 -15.15 7.32
C ALA A 68 -6.12 -13.77 7.49
N ALA A 69 -5.34 -12.72 7.76
CA ALA A 69 -5.84 -11.35 7.89
C ALA A 69 -6.45 -10.79 6.59
N LEU A 70 -5.99 -11.28 5.43
CA LEU A 70 -6.41 -10.80 4.12
C LEU A 70 -7.67 -11.46 3.56
N ARG A 71 -8.15 -12.58 4.12
CA ARG A 71 -9.22 -13.42 3.53
C ARG A 71 -10.52 -12.68 3.20
N ALA A 72 -10.85 -11.64 3.96
CA ALA A 72 -12.09 -10.87 3.79
C ALA A 72 -11.92 -9.62 2.91
N ILE A 73 -10.73 -9.39 2.34
CA ILE A 73 -10.44 -8.18 1.57
C ILE A 73 -10.50 -8.50 0.08
N PRO A 74 -11.31 -7.77 -0.71
CA PRO A 74 -11.35 -7.91 -2.16
C PRO A 74 -9.97 -7.70 -2.80
N ILE A 75 -9.63 -8.58 -3.74
CA ILE A 75 -8.41 -8.50 -4.54
C ILE A 75 -8.75 -7.80 -5.86
N LEU A 76 -8.00 -6.75 -6.19
CA LEU A 76 -8.14 -6.03 -7.46
C LEU A 76 -7.73 -6.92 -8.64
N PRO A 77 -8.43 -6.85 -9.78
CA PRO A 77 -8.07 -7.60 -10.98
C PRO A 77 -6.66 -7.28 -11.48
N VAL A 78 -5.97 -8.31 -11.98
CA VAL A 78 -4.69 -8.15 -12.66
C VAL A 78 -4.88 -7.63 -14.09
N SER A 79 -3.94 -6.83 -14.57
CA SER A 79 -3.89 -6.40 -15.97
C SER A 79 -2.43 -6.18 -16.38
N PRO A 80 -2.09 -6.36 -17.68
CA PRO A 80 -0.74 -6.12 -18.20
C PRO A 80 -0.33 -4.64 -18.17
N GLU A 81 -1.28 -3.71 -18.17
CA GLU A 81 -1.02 -2.27 -18.10
C GLU A 81 -0.43 -1.85 -16.74
N ILE A 82 -0.70 -2.61 -15.67
CA ILE A 82 -0.17 -2.33 -14.33
C ILE A 82 1.36 -2.47 -14.28
N PRO A 83 1.98 -3.60 -14.67
CA PRO A 83 3.43 -3.69 -14.71
C PRO A 83 4.08 -2.73 -15.71
N GLU A 84 3.42 -2.40 -16.82
CA GLU A 84 3.89 -1.37 -17.77
C GLU A 84 3.94 0.03 -17.13
N LEU A 85 2.91 0.40 -16.36
CA LEU A 85 2.88 1.66 -15.61
C LEU A 85 3.94 1.65 -14.50
N ALA A 86 4.11 0.54 -13.78
CA ALA A 86 5.14 0.41 -12.74
C ALA A 86 6.56 0.59 -13.31
N GLU A 87 6.86 -0.03 -14.45
CA GLU A 87 8.13 0.14 -15.14
C GLU A 87 8.33 1.58 -15.61
N PHE A 88 7.28 2.22 -16.15
CA PHE A 88 7.33 3.62 -16.53
C PHE A 88 7.62 4.56 -15.35
N LEU A 89 7.03 4.30 -14.18
CA LEU A 89 7.29 5.07 -12.95
C LEU A 89 8.76 4.96 -12.52
N VAL A 90 9.34 3.76 -12.58
CA VAL A 90 10.75 3.53 -12.23
C VAL A 90 11.68 4.20 -13.25
N MET A 91 11.46 3.99 -14.55
CA MET A 91 12.28 4.58 -15.60
C MET A 91 12.21 6.11 -15.63
N GLY A 92 11.06 6.68 -15.29
CA GLY A 92 10.85 8.12 -15.19
C GLY A 92 11.41 8.76 -13.92
N GLY A 93 12.04 7.98 -13.03
CA GLY A 93 12.64 8.49 -11.79
C GLY A 93 11.63 8.74 -10.66
N GLY A 94 10.39 8.25 -10.79
CA GLY A 94 9.39 8.30 -9.72
C GLY A 94 9.75 7.38 -8.55
N LEU A 95 10.50 6.30 -8.81
CA LEU A 95 11.02 5.36 -7.81
C LEU A 95 12.46 4.96 -8.17
N PRO A 96 13.28 4.49 -7.22
CA PRO A 96 14.60 3.98 -7.51
C PRO A 96 14.48 2.61 -8.21
N ALA A 97 15.50 2.23 -9.00
CA ALA A 97 15.49 1.02 -9.82
C ALA A 97 15.25 -0.28 -9.03
N ASN A 98 15.61 -0.32 -7.74
CA ASN A 98 15.43 -1.47 -6.88
C ASN A 98 14.04 -1.55 -6.21
N ALA A 99 13.17 -0.54 -6.36
CA ALA A 99 11.83 -0.52 -5.76
C ALA A 99 10.73 -0.92 -6.77
N ARG A 100 11.00 -1.92 -7.59
CA ARG A 100 10.06 -2.37 -8.63
C ARG A 100 8.74 -2.88 -8.03
N ILE A 101 8.79 -3.54 -6.87
CA ILE A 101 7.58 -4.05 -6.20
C ILE A 101 6.76 -2.88 -5.63
N ASP A 102 7.41 -1.90 -4.99
CA ASP A 102 6.75 -0.67 -4.53
C ASP A 102 6.03 0.06 -5.69
N ALA A 103 6.64 0.07 -6.88
CA ALA A 103 6.04 0.65 -8.08
C ALA A 103 4.80 -0.13 -8.56
N LEU A 104 4.73 -1.45 -8.35
CA LEU A 104 3.54 -2.26 -8.69
C LEU A 104 2.35 -1.93 -7.78
N HIS A 105 2.57 -1.65 -6.49
CA HIS A 105 1.49 -1.20 -5.61
C HIS A 105 0.93 0.14 -6.06
N ILE A 106 1.80 1.12 -6.35
CA ILE A 106 1.39 2.45 -6.82
C ILE A 106 0.66 2.33 -8.17
N ALA A 107 1.22 1.58 -9.12
CA ALA A 107 0.61 1.41 -10.43
C ALA A 107 -0.74 0.69 -10.36
N CYS A 108 -0.88 -0.33 -9.50
CA CYS A 108 -2.14 -1.04 -9.32
C CYS A 108 -3.22 -0.12 -8.74
N ALA A 109 -2.88 0.65 -7.70
CA ALA A 109 -3.81 1.61 -7.09
C ALA A 109 -4.21 2.71 -8.09
N ALA A 110 -3.26 3.25 -8.85
CA ALA A 110 -3.52 4.29 -9.86
C ALA A 110 -4.35 3.76 -11.04
N PHE A 111 -4.08 2.53 -11.50
CA PHE A 111 -4.82 1.89 -12.61
C PHE A 111 -6.29 1.69 -12.29
N HIS A 112 -6.60 1.33 -11.04
CA HIS A 112 -7.95 1.09 -10.56
C HIS A 112 -8.63 2.34 -9.96
N ASP A 113 -8.07 3.53 -10.18
CA ASP A 113 -8.56 4.82 -9.64
C ASP A 113 -8.85 4.76 -8.13
N ILE A 114 -7.95 4.14 -7.37
CA ILE A 114 -8.05 4.11 -5.92
C ILE A 114 -7.76 5.51 -5.36
N ASP A 115 -8.55 5.96 -4.38
CA ASP A 115 -8.38 7.29 -3.78
C ASP A 115 -7.11 7.36 -2.91
N VAL A 116 -6.82 6.30 -2.15
CA VAL A 116 -5.77 6.27 -1.13
C VAL A 116 -4.95 4.97 -1.22
N LEU A 117 -3.63 5.10 -1.21
CA LEU A 117 -2.70 3.99 -0.98
C LEU A 117 -2.14 4.11 0.44
N LEU A 118 -2.47 3.13 1.28
CA LEU A 118 -2.08 3.08 2.68
C LEU A 118 -0.76 2.33 2.86
N THR A 119 0.25 2.99 3.43
CA THR A 119 1.61 2.44 3.52
C THR A 119 2.40 2.89 4.76
N TRP A 120 3.33 2.05 5.23
CA TRP A 120 4.43 2.49 6.12
C TRP A 120 5.77 2.66 5.39
N ASN A 121 5.83 2.40 4.09
CA ASN A 121 7.04 2.59 3.28
C ASN A 121 7.19 4.07 2.88
N CYS A 122 7.67 4.90 3.80
CA CYS A 122 7.99 6.31 3.53
C CYS A 122 9.30 6.51 2.76
N ALA A 123 10.08 5.44 2.54
CA ALA A 123 11.33 5.50 1.79
C ALA A 123 11.09 5.52 0.28
N HIS A 124 10.17 4.69 -0.22
CA HIS A 124 9.92 4.53 -1.65
C HIS A 124 8.51 4.93 -2.08
N ILE A 125 7.48 4.66 -1.26
CA ILE A 125 6.08 4.92 -1.63
C ILE A 125 5.66 6.32 -1.14
N ALA A 126 5.47 6.51 0.17
CA ALA A 126 5.10 7.80 0.75
C ALA A 126 6.31 8.75 0.87
N ASN A 127 7.07 8.91 -0.22
CA ASN A 127 8.27 9.76 -0.26
C ASN A 127 7.94 11.14 -0.87
N PRO A 128 7.93 12.23 -0.07
CA PRO A 128 7.56 13.55 -0.55
C PRO A 128 8.52 14.13 -1.60
N ALA A 129 9.79 13.70 -1.61
CA ALA A 129 10.76 14.17 -2.59
C ALA A 129 10.48 13.62 -4.00
N ARG A 130 9.85 12.45 -4.10
CA ARG A 130 9.51 11.80 -5.38
C ARG A 130 8.05 11.96 -5.79
N LEU A 131 7.19 12.35 -4.84
CA LEU A 131 5.75 12.51 -5.06
C LEU A 131 5.40 13.42 -6.27
N PRO A 132 6.05 14.58 -6.50
CA PRO A 132 5.76 15.40 -7.68
C PRO A 132 6.08 14.68 -9.00
N VAL A 133 7.17 13.90 -9.02
CA VAL A 133 7.59 13.13 -10.20
C VAL A 133 6.60 12.00 -10.48
N MET A 134 6.25 11.22 -9.46
CA MET A 134 5.26 10.14 -9.58
C MET A 134 3.92 10.68 -10.09
N ARG A 135 3.45 11.80 -9.54
CA ARG A 135 2.19 12.43 -9.97
C ARG A 135 2.24 12.86 -11.44
N GLY A 136 3.35 13.46 -11.87
CA GLY A 136 3.54 13.84 -13.27
C GLY A 136 3.57 12.64 -14.22
N LEU A 137 4.23 11.55 -13.82
CA LEU A 137 4.31 10.32 -14.63
C LEU A 137 2.96 9.60 -14.75
N CYS A 138 2.21 9.47 -13.65
CA CYS A 138 0.83 8.95 -13.70
C CYS A 138 -0.03 9.79 -14.64
N ALA A 139 -0.02 11.12 -14.48
CA ALA A 139 -0.81 12.03 -15.31
C ALA A 139 -0.43 11.96 -16.80
N ALA A 140 0.86 11.81 -17.12
CA ALA A 140 1.35 11.65 -18.49
C ALA A 140 0.83 10.36 -19.17
N ARG A 141 0.38 9.37 -18.39
CA ARG A 141 -0.24 8.13 -18.86
C ARG A 141 -1.77 8.12 -18.69
N GLY A 142 -2.37 9.23 -18.26
CA GLY A 142 -3.81 9.36 -18.06
C GLY A 142 -4.32 8.83 -16.73
N TYR A 143 -3.44 8.50 -15.78
CA TYR A 143 -3.82 8.01 -14.45
C TYR A 143 -3.72 9.11 -13.40
N THR A 144 -4.52 8.97 -12.34
CA THR A 144 -4.40 9.79 -11.13
C THR A 144 -3.54 9.04 -10.11
N LEU A 145 -2.53 9.72 -9.55
CA LEU A 145 -1.77 9.14 -8.44
C LEU A 145 -2.67 9.15 -7.19
N PRO A 146 -2.88 8.01 -6.49
CA PRO A 146 -3.59 7.99 -5.22
C PRO A 146 -2.88 8.86 -4.18
N GLU A 147 -3.61 9.32 -3.17
CA GLU A 147 -2.97 9.90 -2.00
C GLU A 147 -2.18 8.81 -1.26
N LEU A 148 -0.87 9.05 -1.08
CA LEU A 148 0.05 8.10 -0.46
C LEU A 148 0.19 8.47 1.01
N VAL A 149 -0.46 7.72 1.90
CA VAL A 149 -0.57 8.10 3.31
C VAL A 149 -0.25 6.94 4.24
N THR A 150 0.18 7.28 5.44
CA THR A 150 0.33 6.35 6.55
C THR A 150 -1.01 6.07 7.23
N PRO A 151 -1.15 4.95 7.96
CA PRO A 151 -2.30 4.72 8.84
C PRO A 151 -2.54 5.85 9.84
N PHE A 152 -1.47 6.48 10.33
CA PHE A 152 -1.58 7.63 11.22
C PHE A 152 -2.26 8.82 10.52
N GLU A 153 -1.76 9.22 9.35
CA GLU A 153 -2.34 10.32 8.59
C GLU A 153 -3.80 10.05 8.23
N LEU A 154 -4.13 8.85 7.76
CA LEU A 154 -5.50 8.50 7.35
C LEU A 154 -6.51 8.57 8.50
N MET A 155 -6.09 8.25 9.73
CA MET A 155 -6.93 8.36 10.92
C MET A 155 -7.26 9.83 11.25
N GLU A 156 -6.33 10.76 11.05
CA GLU A 156 -6.51 12.18 11.36
C GLU A 156 -7.40 12.92 10.33
N VAL A 157 -7.57 12.36 9.12
CA VAL A 157 -8.45 12.95 8.07
C VAL A 157 -9.86 12.36 8.06
N SER A 158 -10.13 11.38 8.91
CA SER A 158 -11.45 10.75 9.01
C SER A 158 -12.36 11.64 9.87
N PRO A 159 -13.47 12.18 9.33
CA PRO A 159 -14.37 13.09 10.04
C PRO A 159 -15.14 12.42 11.18
#